data_AF-A0A9D6EXL3-F1
#
_entry.id   AF-A0A9D6EXL3-F1
#
_cell.length_a   1.000
_cell.length_b   1.000
_cell.length_c   1.000
_cell.angle_alpha   90.00
_cell.angle_beta   90.00
_cell.angle_gamma   90.00
#
_symmetry.space_group_name_H-M   'P 1'
#
loop_
_entity.id
_entity.type
_entity.pdbx_description
1 polymer ?
#
loop_
_entity_poly.entity_id
_entity_poly.type
_entity_poly.pdbx_seq_one_letter_code
_entity_poly.pdbx_strand_id
1 'polypeptide(L)'
;MAASFVALLSLFAAPPEAQDRPAYLFQMQARATDSIQLHGIPYRAQPGDILLFDDHSTLTAAVYRYVGTGGPLHAAIVFRRNDGSLGTLEAGTNAVMKVFNFDLQSRLHGFDGTILVRRPLKAMTAAQSEKLTIFAMAQKGKSYAIGRLLMQATPLRPRQSFLAPFFGRTVLDRDRWICSELVVAALASAGVWAPTAYPANLMYPRDLCYDERFDLSPYYAAPALWYPRAKVDRIDKGVRVGN
;
A
#
# COMPACT_ATOMS: atom_id res chain seq x y z
N MET A 1 39.82 14.48 -44.23
CA MET A 1 38.64 14.46 -43.34
C MET A 1 38.56 13.06 -42.73
N ALA A 2 39.14 12.88 -41.53
CA ALA A 2 39.20 11.60 -40.83
C ALA A 2 38.26 11.68 -39.62
N ALA A 3 37.28 10.77 -39.54
CA ALA A 3 36.37 10.65 -38.42
C ALA A 3 36.91 9.56 -37.47
N SER A 4 37.40 9.97 -36.30
CA SER A 4 37.78 9.07 -35.21
C SER A 4 36.54 8.48 -34.54
N PHE A 5 36.41 7.16 -34.63
CA PHE A 5 35.54 6.35 -33.78
C PHE A 5 36.30 6.02 -32.48
N VAL A 6 35.94 6.68 -31.38
CA VAL A 6 36.26 6.20 -30.03
C VAL A 6 34.95 5.78 -29.38
N ALA A 7 34.65 4.48 -29.49
CA ALA A 7 33.60 3.84 -28.71
C ALA A 7 34.10 3.69 -27.28
N LEU A 8 33.75 4.66 -26.42
CA LEU A 8 33.96 4.56 -24.98
C LEU A 8 32.95 3.55 -24.43
N LEU A 9 33.43 2.39 -24.01
CA LEU A 9 32.71 1.45 -23.14
C LEU A 9 32.43 2.15 -21.81
N SER A 10 31.28 2.82 -21.71
CA SER A 10 30.69 3.18 -20.43
C SER A 10 30.07 1.91 -19.84
N LEU A 11 30.86 1.16 -19.08
CA LEU A 11 30.31 0.29 -18.05
C LEU A 11 29.41 1.16 -17.17
N PHE A 12 28.10 1.00 -17.32
CA PHE A 12 27.14 1.54 -16.37
C PHE A 12 27.38 0.83 -15.04
N ALA A 13 28.24 1.40 -14.22
CA ALA A 13 28.15 1.25 -12.79
C ALA A 13 26.71 1.62 -12.40
N ALA A 14 26.00 0.70 -11.76
CA ALA A 14 24.71 1.00 -11.15
C ALA A 14 24.89 2.26 -10.29
N PRO A 15 23.95 3.23 -10.35
CA PRO A 15 24.07 4.45 -9.57
C PRO A 15 24.22 4.07 -8.09
N PRO A 16 25.02 4.85 -7.33
CA PRO A 16 25.24 4.60 -5.91
C PRO A 16 23.87 4.52 -5.23
N GLU A 17 23.63 3.34 -4.64
CA GLU A 17 22.80 3.08 -3.48
C GLU A 17 22.02 4.33 -3.05
N ALA A 18 20.77 4.46 -3.51
CA ALA A 18 19.86 5.47 -3.01
C ALA A 18 19.87 5.32 -1.48
N GLN A 19 20.55 6.24 -0.81
CA GLN A 19 20.90 6.15 0.61
C GLN A 19 19.66 5.66 1.37
N ASP A 20 19.79 4.47 1.97
CA ASP A 20 18.73 3.83 2.75
C ASP A 20 18.46 4.75 3.95
N ARG A 21 17.51 5.67 3.78
CA ARG A 21 17.16 6.62 4.83
C ARG A 21 16.64 5.79 6.00
N PRO A 22 17.07 6.10 7.24
CA PRO A 22 16.65 5.32 8.38
C PRO A 22 15.12 5.34 8.48
N ALA A 23 14.56 4.16 8.67
CA ALA A 23 13.13 3.94 8.81
C ALA A 23 12.90 2.90 9.89
N TYR A 24 11.79 3.05 10.62
CA TYR A 24 11.44 2.18 11.73
C TYR A 24 9.96 1.81 11.67
N LEU A 25 9.63 0.60 12.13
CA LEU A 25 8.27 0.19 12.43
C LEU A 25 8.08 0.17 13.94
N PHE A 26 7.07 0.87 14.43
CA PHE A 26 6.67 0.89 15.82
C PHE A 26 5.45 0.01 16.02
N GLN A 27 5.62 -1.03 16.82
CA GLN A 27 4.55 -1.94 17.22
C GLN A 27 4.06 -1.58 18.62
N MET A 28 2.75 -1.62 18.82
CA MET A 28 2.16 -1.47 20.15
C MET A 28 2.30 -2.80 20.90
N GLN A 29 2.89 -2.76 22.09
CA GLN A 29 2.96 -3.90 23.00
C GLN A 29 2.22 -3.54 24.29
N ALA A 30 1.22 -4.35 24.64
CA ALA A 30 0.58 -4.26 25.94
C ALA A 30 1.55 -4.74 27.02
N ARG A 31 1.74 -3.96 28.08
CA ARG A 31 2.45 -4.38 29.29
C ARG A 31 1.44 -4.86 30.33
N ALA A 32 1.92 -5.65 31.29
CA ALA A 32 1.13 -6.11 32.44
C ALA A 32 0.59 -4.96 33.33
N THR A 33 1.06 -3.73 33.15
CA THR A 33 0.77 -2.56 34.00
C THR A 33 -0.18 -1.54 33.36
N ASP A 34 -1.12 -1.96 32.51
CA ASP A 34 -2.06 -1.10 31.75
C ASP A 34 -1.38 0.03 30.94
N SER A 35 -0.06 -0.09 30.71
CA SER A 35 0.72 0.86 29.93
C SER A 35 1.00 0.29 28.54
N ILE A 36 0.87 1.14 27.53
CA ILE A 36 1.21 0.81 26.15
C ILE A 36 2.63 1.27 25.89
N GLN A 37 3.49 0.37 25.43
CA GLN A 37 4.81 0.73 24.94
C GLN A 37 4.85 0.60 23.42
N LEU A 38 5.43 1.61 22.76
CA LEU A 38 5.84 1.48 21.37
C LEU A 38 7.25 0.89 21.30
N HIS A 39 7.38 -0.25 20.62
CA HIS A 39 8.66 -0.88 20.34
C HIS A 39 9.04 -0.61 18.87
N GLY A 40 10.09 0.19 18.67
CA GLY A 40 10.60 0.53 17.34
C GLY A 40 11.66 -0.46 16.88
N ILE A 41 11.48 -1.03 15.68
CA ILE A 41 12.45 -1.89 15.01
C ILE A 41 12.88 -1.27 13.68
N PRO A 42 14.14 -1.43 13.25
CA PRO A 42 14.56 -1.00 11.92
C PRO A 42 13.66 -1.61 10.83
N TYR A 43 13.23 -0.78 9.89
CA TYR A 43 12.38 -1.16 8.78
C TYR A 43 13.19 -1.24 7.49
N ARG A 44 13.24 -2.44 6.91
CA ARG A 44 13.69 -2.65 5.54
C ARG A 44 12.47 -3.00 4.72
N ALA A 45 12.10 -2.11 3.81
CA ALA A 45 10.96 -2.36 2.94
C ALA A 45 11.25 -3.49 1.97
N GLN A 46 10.20 -4.25 1.64
CA GLN A 46 10.29 -5.38 0.72
C GLN A 46 9.03 -5.47 -0.15
N PRO A 47 9.12 -6.11 -1.34
CA PRO A 47 7.94 -6.41 -2.13
C PRO A 47 6.88 -7.16 -1.32
N GLY A 48 5.62 -6.76 -1.47
CA GLY A 48 4.49 -7.34 -0.75
C GLY A 48 4.12 -6.63 0.54
N ASP A 49 4.94 -5.71 1.05
CA ASP A 49 4.53 -4.83 2.15
C ASP A 49 3.31 -4.00 1.72
N ILE A 50 2.27 -4.00 2.56
CA ILE A 50 1.08 -3.17 2.35
C ILE A 50 1.28 -1.88 3.13
N LEU A 51 1.16 -0.74 2.45
CA LEU A 51 1.23 0.59 3.05
C LEU A 51 -0.17 1.18 3.14
N LEU A 52 -0.53 1.69 4.32
CA LEU A 52 -1.81 2.28 4.60
C LEU A 52 -1.57 3.72 5.03
N PHE A 53 -2.21 4.66 4.34
CA PHE A 53 -1.98 6.09 4.52
C PHE A 53 -3.21 6.74 5.13
N ASP A 54 -2.98 7.62 6.09
CA ASP A 54 -3.99 8.49 6.68
C ASP A 54 -3.48 9.93 6.66
N ASP A 55 -4.04 10.76 5.80
CA ASP A 55 -3.70 12.19 5.67
C ASP A 55 -4.42 13.05 6.74
N HIS A 56 -5.23 12.42 7.60
CA HIS A 56 -6.07 13.07 8.60
C HIS A 56 -7.04 14.11 8.02
N SER A 57 -7.34 14.04 6.72
CA SER A 57 -8.31 14.92 6.07
C SER A 57 -9.70 14.64 6.63
N THR A 58 -10.30 15.63 7.28
CA THR A 58 -11.64 15.52 7.87
C THR A 58 -12.71 15.24 6.81
N LEU A 59 -12.57 15.85 5.63
CA LEU A 59 -13.47 15.63 4.49
C LEU A 59 -13.36 14.20 3.97
N THR A 60 -12.13 13.73 3.71
CA THR A 60 -11.91 12.35 3.22
C THR A 60 -12.39 11.34 4.26
N ALA A 61 -12.11 11.57 5.54
CA ALA A 61 -12.59 10.74 6.63
C ALA A 61 -14.13 10.71 6.71
N ALA A 62 -14.81 11.85 6.50
CA ALA A 62 -16.27 11.90 6.47
C ALA A 62 -16.84 11.09 5.30
N VAL A 63 -16.25 11.17 4.10
CA VAL A 63 -16.64 10.37 2.93
C VAL A 63 -16.47 8.87 3.22
N TYR A 64 -15.34 8.47 3.79
CA TYR A 64 -15.06 7.08 4.14
C TYR A 64 -16.05 6.55 5.20
N ARG A 65 -16.41 7.36 6.19
CA ARG A 65 -17.48 7.03 7.16
C ARG A 65 -18.83 6.87 6.49
N TYR A 66 -19.18 7.76 5.57
CA TYR A 66 -20.46 7.71 4.86
C TYR A 66 -20.61 6.40 4.05
N VAL A 67 -19.54 5.95 3.40
CA VAL A 67 -19.53 4.65 2.67
C VAL A 67 -19.36 3.42 3.58
N GLY A 68 -19.43 3.60 4.90
CA GLY A 68 -19.43 2.50 5.88
C GLY A 68 -18.04 1.92 6.17
N THR A 69 -17.01 2.77 6.18
CA THR A 69 -15.64 2.43 6.62
C THR A 69 -15.05 3.59 7.46
N GLY A 70 -13.75 3.57 7.73
CA GLY A 70 -13.02 4.65 8.40
C GLY A 70 -11.57 4.68 7.92
N GLY A 71 -10.70 5.36 8.67
CA GLY A 71 -9.26 5.34 8.44
C GLY A 71 -8.67 3.93 8.57
N PRO A 72 -7.52 3.64 7.93
CA PRO A 72 -6.77 4.51 7.02
C PRO A 72 -7.53 4.88 5.74
N LEU A 73 -7.14 5.97 5.08
CA LEU A 73 -7.91 6.57 3.98
C LEU A 73 -7.37 6.24 2.59
N HIS A 74 -6.22 5.58 2.52
CA HIS A 74 -5.63 5.13 1.27
C HIS A 74 -4.73 3.92 1.48
N ALA A 75 -4.49 3.15 0.41
CA ALA A 75 -3.69 1.93 0.46
C ALA A 75 -2.76 1.82 -0.76
N ALA A 76 -1.60 1.21 -0.56
CA ALA A 76 -0.62 0.86 -1.56
C ALA A 76 0.01 -0.49 -1.29
N ILE A 77 0.71 -1.02 -2.28
CA ILE A 77 1.59 -2.18 -2.12
C ILE A 77 2.99 -1.85 -2.64
N VAL A 78 4.00 -2.29 -1.90
CA VAL A 78 5.41 -2.18 -2.31
C VAL A 78 5.71 -3.27 -3.35
N PHE A 79 6.39 -2.90 -4.43
CA PHE A 79 6.87 -3.84 -5.44
C PHE A 79 8.29 -3.47 -5.89
N ARG A 80 8.99 -4.45 -6.47
CA ARG A 80 10.30 -4.23 -7.09
C ARG A 80 10.10 -3.82 -8.54
N ARG A 81 10.77 -2.77 -9.00
CA ARG A 81 10.81 -2.40 -10.42
C ARG A 81 11.80 -3.25 -11.20
N ASN A 82 11.75 -3.18 -12.52
CA ASN A 82 12.67 -3.89 -13.42
C ASN A 82 14.14 -3.46 -13.23
N ASP A 83 14.38 -2.23 -12.76
CA ASP A 83 15.71 -1.72 -12.43
C ASP A 83 16.22 -2.15 -11.03
N GLY A 84 15.45 -2.97 -10.30
CA GLY A 84 15.77 -3.43 -8.96
C GLY A 84 15.36 -2.49 -7.83
N SER A 85 15.02 -1.24 -8.12
CA SER A 85 14.53 -0.27 -7.13
C SER A 85 13.15 -0.65 -6.58
N LEU A 86 12.77 -0.09 -5.43
CA LEU A 86 11.44 -0.29 -4.86
C LEU A 86 10.49 0.86 -5.22
N GLY A 87 9.24 0.51 -5.53
CA GLY A 87 8.17 1.46 -5.74
C GLY A 87 6.88 1.08 -5.00
N THR A 88 5.94 2.01 -4.98
CA THR A 88 4.57 1.78 -4.50
C THR A 88 3.61 1.77 -5.68
N LEU A 89 2.67 0.82 -5.70
CA LEU A 89 1.55 0.78 -6.63
C LEU A 89 0.30 1.35 -5.94
N GLU A 90 -0.22 2.46 -6.46
CA GLU A 90 -1.29 3.25 -5.84
C GLU A 90 -2.35 3.68 -6.84
N ALA A 91 -3.63 3.69 -6.46
CA ALA A 91 -4.71 4.27 -7.27
C ALA A 91 -5.34 5.48 -6.57
N GLY A 92 -5.52 6.59 -7.30
CA GLY A 92 -6.33 7.72 -6.84
C GLY A 92 -5.63 8.71 -5.91
N THR A 93 -4.30 8.81 -5.99
CA THR A 93 -3.54 9.79 -5.20
C THR A 93 -3.38 11.14 -5.92
N ASN A 94 -2.97 12.18 -5.18
CA ASN A 94 -2.64 13.54 -5.64
C ASN A 94 -3.76 14.25 -6.43
N ALA A 95 -5.03 13.93 -6.16
CA ALA A 95 -6.19 14.42 -6.91
C ALA A 95 -6.23 14.07 -8.41
N VAL A 96 -5.25 13.30 -8.94
CA VAL A 96 -5.17 12.98 -10.37
C VAL A 96 -6.01 11.74 -10.75
N MET A 97 -6.65 11.04 -9.81
CA MET A 97 -7.62 9.95 -10.09
C MET A 97 -7.12 8.90 -11.11
N LYS A 98 -5.83 8.56 -11.02
CA LYS A 98 -5.12 7.57 -11.86
C LYS A 98 -4.33 6.59 -11.00
N VAL A 99 -3.89 5.50 -11.62
CA VAL A 99 -2.93 4.56 -11.04
C VAL A 99 -1.51 5.03 -11.30
N PHE A 100 -0.69 5.04 -10.25
CA PHE A 100 0.68 5.52 -10.24
C PHE A 100 1.64 4.51 -9.62
N ASN A 101 2.89 4.60 -10.06
CA ASN A 101 4.02 3.85 -9.51
C ASN A 101 5.03 4.86 -8.94
N PHE A 102 5.01 5.13 -7.62
CA PHE A 102 5.92 6.12 -7.01
C PHE A 102 7.20 5.50 -6.53
N ASP A 103 8.30 6.27 -6.56
CA ASP A 103 9.51 5.92 -5.83
C ASP A 103 9.18 5.73 -4.34
N LEU A 104 9.57 4.58 -3.77
CA LEU A 104 9.16 4.21 -2.42
C LEU A 104 9.69 5.21 -1.38
N GLN A 105 10.98 5.55 -1.46
CA GLN A 105 11.62 6.40 -0.46
C GLN A 105 11.03 7.81 -0.49
N SER A 106 10.90 8.38 -1.68
CA SER A 106 10.24 9.67 -1.89
C SER A 106 8.80 9.66 -1.38
N ARG A 107 8.07 8.57 -1.62
CA ARG A 107 6.67 8.42 -1.21
C ARG A 107 6.49 8.33 0.31
N LEU A 108 7.34 7.57 1.01
CA LEU A 108 7.29 7.40 2.46
C LEU A 108 7.71 8.69 3.17
N HIS A 109 8.82 9.32 2.74
CA HIS A 109 9.33 10.53 3.39
C HIS A 109 8.59 11.81 3.00
N GLY A 110 7.89 11.82 1.86
CA GLY A 110 7.16 13.00 1.38
C GLY A 110 5.67 13.02 1.74
N PHE A 111 5.15 12.01 2.45
CA PHE A 111 3.75 11.98 2.83
C PHE A 111 3.52 12.75 4.13
N ASP A 112 2.65 13.76 4.10
CA ASP A 112 2.15 14.44 5.30
C ASP A 112 0.97 13.66 5.89
N GLY A 113 1.25 12.86 6.93
CA GLY A 113 0.22 12.07 7.61
C GLY A 113 0.78 10.84 8.34
N THR A 114 -0.09 9.89 8.67
CA THR A 114 0.30 8.62 9.28
C THR A 114 0.46 7.54 8.21
N ILE A 115 1.54 6.77 8.30
CA ILE A 115 1.75 5.57 7.49
C ILE A 115 1.75 4.36 8.42
N LEU A 116 0.85 3.41 8.17
CA LEU A 116 0.88 2.09 8.77
C LEU A 116 1.39 1.09 7.73
N VAL A 117 2.17 0.10 8.17
CA VAL A 117 2.73 -0.94 7.32
C VAL A 117 2.29 -2.30 7.83
N ARG A 118 1.79 -3.14 6.94
CA ARG A 118 1.67 -4.58 7.17
C ARG A 118 2.72 -5.31 6.38
N ARG A 119 3.60 -6.02 7.09
CA ARG A 119 4.62 -6.87 6.48
C ARG A 119 4.07 -8.29 6.28
N PRO A 120 4.37 -8.94 5.15
CA PRO A 120 4.03 -10.34 4.98
C PRO A 120 4.82 -11.18 5.98
N LEU A 121 4.18 -12.22 6.52
CA LEU A 121 4.82 -13.16 7.46
C LEU A 121 5.92 -13.99 6.79
N LYS A 122 5.79 -14.21 5.48
CA LYS A 122 6.78 -14.87 4.64
C LYS A 122 7.20 -13.91 3.54
N ALA A 123 8.50 -13.74 3.34
CA ALA A 123 9.00 -12.95 2.22
C ALA A 123 8.49 -13.54 0.90
N MET A 124 8.16 -12.67 -0.06
CA MET A 124 7.75 -13.11 -1.38
C MET A 124 8.90 -13.86 -2.05
N THR A 125 8.59 -14.97 -2.71
CA THR A 125 9.55 -15.62 -3.60
C THR A 125 9.89 -14.72 -4.79
N ALA A 126 11.04 -14.97 -5.44
CA ALA A 126 11.44 -14.22 -6.64
C ALA A 126 10.36 -14.24 -7.73
N ALA A 127 9.76 -15.41 -7.98
CA ALA A 127 8.68 -15.57 -8.95
C ALA A 127 7.40 -14.79 -8.58
N GLN A 128 7.03 -14.74 -7.30
CA GLN A 128 5.89 -13.92 -6.85
C GLN A 128 6.20 -12.43 -7.00
N SER A 129 7.42 -12.00 -6.65
CA SER A 129 7.86 -10.61 -6.81
C SER A 129 7.84 -10.19 -8.28
N GLU A 130 8.31 -11.04 -9.19
CA GLU A 130 8.30 -10.78 -10.64
C GLU A 130 6.86 -10.63 -11.17
N LYS A 131 5.95 -11.53 -10.77
CA LYS A 131 4.53 -11.41 -11.13
C LYS A 131 3.90 -10.12 -10.60
N LEU A 132 4.22 -9.73 -9.37
CA LEU A 132 3.79 -8.45 -8.80
C LEU A 132 4.32 -7.27 -9.62
N THR A 133 5.57 -7.31 -10.05
CA THR A 133 6.16 -6.29 -10.94
C THR A 133 5.43 -6.20 -12.26
N ILE A 134 5.20 -7.32 -12.95
CA ILE A 134 4.47 -7.36 -14.22
C ILE A 134 3.08 -6.76 -14.06
N PHE A 135 2.35 -7.17 -13.01
CA PHE A 135 1.03 -6.63 -12.73
C PHE A 135 1.08 -5.12 -12.47
N ALA A 136 1.97 -4.66 -11.60
CA ALA A 136 2.10 -3.24 -11.23
C ALA A 136 2.43 -2.35 -12.44
N MET A 137 3.31 -2.81 -13.33
CA MET A 137 3.65 -2.08 -14.55
C MET A 137 2.48 -2.01 -15.53
N ALA A 138 1.70 -3.10 -15.65
CA ALA A 138 0.51 -3.14 -16.48
C ALA A 138 -0.66 -2.27 -15.98
N GLN A 139 -0.70 -1.93 -14.68
CA GLN A 139 -1.77 -1.08 -14.13
C GLN A 139 -1.47 0.42 -14.23
N LYS A 140 -0.22 0.83 -14.43
CA LYS A 140 0.17 2.25 -14.47
C LYS A 140 -0.66 3.04 -15.49
N GLY A 141 -1.20 4.19 -15.08
CA GLY A 141 -1.98 5.08 -15.93
C GLY A 141 -3.45 4.72 -16.09
N LYS A 142 -3.90 3.56 -15.58
CA LYS A 142 -5.33 3.22 -15.52
C LYS A 142 -6.10 4.18 -14.62
N SER A 143 -7.41 4.24 -14.79
CA SER A 143 -8.23 5.26 -14.12
C SER A 143 -8.67 4.84 -12.72
N TYR A 144 -8.96 5.80 -11.85
CA TYR A 144 -9.59 5.52 -10.58
C TYR A 144 -11.09 5.22 -10.76
N ALA A 145 -11.64 4.30 -9.99
CA ALA A 145 -13.02 3.86 -10.13
C ALA A 145 -14.01 4.70 -9.31
N ILE A 146 -14.08 6.01 -9.60
CA ILE A 146 -14.96 6.97 -8.90
C ILE A 146 -16.42 6.49 -8.86
N GLY A 147 -16.96 6.00 -9.99
CA GLY A 147 -18.35 5.54 -10.05
C GLY A 147 -18.65 4.40 -9.07
N ARG A 148 -17.70 3.46 -8.87
CA ARG A 148 -17.88 2.40 -7.86
C ARG A 148 -17.79 2.92 -6.44
N LEU A 149 -16.91 3.89 -6.18
CA LEU A 149 -16.85 4.56 -4.88
C LEU A 149 -18.17 5.28 -4.58
N LEU A 150 -18.73 6.00 -5.55
CA LEU A 150 -20.02 6.68 -5.41
C LEU A 150 -21.20 5.72 -5.21
N MET A 151 -21.22 4.55 -5.86
CA MET A 151 -22.28 3.56 -5.62
C MET A 151 -22.33 3.07 -4.16
N GLN A 152 -21.19 3.12 -3.45
CA GLN A 152 -21.12 2.71 -2.03
C GLN A 152 -21.74 3.77 -1.10
N ALA A 153 -22.02 4.96 -1.65
CA ALA A 153 -22.76 6.05 -1.03
C ALA A 153 -24.29 5.85 -1.11
N THR A 154 -24.76 4.79 -1.78
CA THR A 154 -26.18 4.47 -1.93
C THR A 154 -26.64 3.39 -0.93
N PRO A 155 -27.94 3.28 -0.63
CA PRO A 155 -28.48 2.22 0.23
C PRO A 155 -28.20 0.79 -0.30
N LEU A 156 -27.94 0.64 -1.60
CA LEU A 156 -27.60 -0.64 -2.24
C LEU A 156 -26.09 -0.94 -2.19
N ARG A 157 -25.34 -0.34 -1.27
CA ARG A 157 -23.89 -0.53 -1.14
C ARG A 157 -23.53 -2.02 -1.08
N PRO A 158 -22.77 -2.55 -2.07
CA PRO A 158 -22.37 -3.97 -2.09
C PRO A 158 -21.63 -4.41 -0.84
N ARG A 159 -20.97 -3.47 -0.15
CA ARG A 159 -20.18 -3.73 1.05
C ARG A 159 -21.00 -4.27 2.23
N GLN A 160 -22.23 -3.80 2.43
CA GLN A 160 -23.04 -4.11 3.62
C GLN A 160 -24.41 -4.71 3.32
N SER A 161 -24.72 -4.97 2.05
CA SER A 161 -25.97 -5.60 1.67
C SER A 161 -25.87 -7.12 1.72
N PHE A 162 -27.02 -7.78 1.83
CA PHE A 162 -27.17 -9.23 1.61
C PHE A 162 -26.67 -9.68 0.21
N LEU A 163 -26.37 -8.73 -0.68
CA LEU A 163 -25.81 -8.94 -2.01
C LEU A 163 -24.29 -9.21 -1.99
N ALA A 164 -23.60 -8.94 -0.88
CA ALA A 164 -22.14 -9.11 -0.78
C ALA A 164 -21.64 -10.51 -1.20
N PRO A 165 -22.27 -11.63 -0.80
CA PRO A 165 -21.85 -12.97 -1.24
C PRO A 165 -21.97 -13.20 -2.75
N PHE A 166 -22.90 -12.50 -3.41
CA PHE A 166 -23.18 -12.69 -4.84
C PHE A 166 -22.29 -11.82 -5.73
N PHE A 167 -21.83 -10.67 -5.24
CA PHE A 167 -21.00 -9.74 -6.02
C PHE A 167 -19.54 -9.67 -5.58
N GLY A 168 -19.18 -10.24 -4.43
CA GLY A 168 -17.82 -10.24 -3.91
C GLY A 168 -16.88 -11.05 -4.79
N ARG A 169 -15.91 -10.39 -5.44
CA ARG A 169 -14.90 -11.05 -6.28
C ARG A 169 -13.66 -10.21 -6.50
N THR A 170 -12.55 -10.88 -6.77
CA THR A 170 -11.33 -10.27 -7.30
C THR A 170 -11.28 -10.46 -8.81
N VAL A 171 -11.07 -9.36 -9.52
CA VAL A 171 -10.97 -9.32 -10.99
C VAL A 171 -9.64 -8.66 -11.31
N LEU A 172 -8.75 -9.36 -12.00
CA LEU A 172 -7.36 -8.96 -12.19
C LEU A 172 -7.17 -8.02 -13.39
N ASP A 173 -8.08 -8.04 -14.34
CA ASP A 173 -8.02 -7.37 -15.65
C ASP A 173 -8.89 -6.11 -15.71
N ARG A 174 -9.01 -5.36 -14.62
CA ARG A 174 -9.82 -4.13 -14.60
C ARG A 174 -9.12 -2.95 -15.28
N ASP A 175 -9.91 -2.08 -15.91
CA ASP A 175 -9.46 -0.79 -16.44
C ASP A 175 -9.54 0.36 -15.44
N ARG A 176 -10.23 0.12 -14.31
CA ARG A 176 -10.41 1.11 -13.25
C ARG A 176 -10.24 0.48 -11.88
N TRP A 177 -9.60 1.19 -10.96
CA TRP A 177 -9.23 0.67 -9.65
C TRP A 177 -9.64 1.60 -8.50
N ILE A 178 -10.07 1.01 -7.39
CA ILE A 178 -9.98 1.63 -6.06
C ILE A 178 -8.63 1.21 -5.45
N CYS A 179 -8.04 2.02 -4.58
CA CYS A 179 -6.71 1.76 -4.00
C CYS A 179 -6.61 0.39 -3.30
N SER A 180 -7.56 0.05 -2.44
CA SER A 180 -7.62 -1.25 -1.76
C SER A 180 -7.90 -2.41 -2.73
N GLU A 181 -8.81 -2.23 -3.69
CA GLU A 181 -9.08 -3.22 -4.74
C GLU A 181 -7.79 -3.59 -5.50
N LEU A 182 -6.98 -2.57 -5.82
CA LEU A 182 -5.73 -2.74 -6.54
C LEU A 182 -4.71 -3.54 -5.73
N VAL A 183 -4.59 -3.28 -4.42
CA VAL A 183 -3.70 -4.04 -3.52
C VAL A 183 -4.09 -5.52 -3.48
N VAL A 184 -5.38 -5.82 -3.33
CA VAL A 184 -5.86 -7.22 -3.27
C VAL A 184 -5.62 -7.93 -4.60
N ALA A 185 -5.93 -7.27 -5.72
CA ALA A 185 -5.67 -7.83 -7.05
C ALA A 185 -4.18 -8.03 -7.31
N ALA A 186 -3.32 -7.13 -6.84
CA ALA A 186 -1.87 -7.26 -6.96
C ALA A 186 -1.37 -8.52 -6.24
N LEU A 187 -1.80 -8.76 -5.00
CA LEU A 187 -1.43 -9.96 -4.22
C LEU A 187 -1.98 -11.25 -4.82
N ALA A 188 -3.20 -11.22 -5.34
CA ALA A 188 -3.77 -12.36 -6.06
C ALA A 188 -3.00 -12.65 -7.36
N SER A 189 -2.65 -11.63 -8.14
CA SER A 189 -1.88 -11.79 -9.39
C SER A 189 -0.47 -12.32 -9.12
N ALA A 190 0.13 -11.93 -7.99
CA ALA A 190 1.43 -12.40 -7.57
C ALA A 190 1.40 -13.87 -7.10
N GLY A 191 0.23 -14.43 -6.84
CA GLY A 191 0.08 -15.77 -6.25
C GLY A 191 0.44 -15.79 -4.76
N VAL A 192 0.33 -14.66 -4.06
CA VAL A 192 0.38 -14.62 -2.59
C VAL A 192 -0.95 -15.09 -2.02
N TRP A 193 -2.04 -14.66 -2.64
CA TRP A 193 -3.40 -15.09 -2.33
C TRP A 193 -4.01 -15.85 -3.51
N ALA A 194 -4.88 -16.81 -3.21
CA ALA A 194 -5.78 -17.31 -4.25
C ALA A 194 -6.73 -16.18 -4.68
N PRO A 195 -7.12 -16.06 -5.97
CA PRO A 195 -8.05 -15.04 -6.42
C PRO A 195 -9.41 -15.05 -5.71
N THR A 196 -9.80 -16.18 -5.12
CA THR A 196 -11.04 -16.36 -4.36
C THR A 196 -10.89 -16.14 -2.87
N ALA A 197 -9.66 -15.96 -2.34
CA ALA A 197 -9.41 -15.84 -0.90
C ALA A 197 -10.06 -14.57 -0.31
N TYR A 198 -9.96 -13.46 -1.02
CA TYR A 198 -10.51 -12.18 -0.59
C TYR A 198 -11.22 -11.47 -1.76
N PRO A 199 -12.44 -10.95 -1.57
CA PRO A 199 -13.16 -10.22 -2.60
C PRO A 199 -12.71 -8.76 -2.68
N ALA A 200 -11.79 -8.44 -3.61
CA ALA A 200 -11.18 -7.12 -3.75
C ALA A 200 -12.20 -5.97 -3.72
N ASN A 201 -13.32 -6.12 -4.43
CA ASN A 201 -14.36 -5.09 -4.55
C ASN A 201 -15.19 -4.82 -3.28
N LEU A 202 -14.98 -5.60 -2.22
CA LEU A 202 -15.59 -5.37 -0.91
C LEU A 202 -14.59 -4.85 0.11
N MET A 203 -13.29 -4.85 -0.19
CA MET A 203 -12.23 -4.45 0.72
C MET A 203 -11.87 -2.97 0.59
N TYR A 204 -11.66 -2.34 1.74
CA TYR A 204 -11.21 -0.97 1.92
C TYR A 204 -9.90 -0.96 2.70
N PRO A 205 -9.14 0.15 2.73
CA PRO A 205 -7.89 0.24 3.46
C PRO A 205 -8.03 -0.16 4.93
N ARG A 206 -9.16 0.14 5.57
CA ARG A 206 -9.47 -0.30 6.94
C ARG A 206 -9.48 -1.82 7.10
N ASP A 207 -10.06 -2.56 6.16
CA ASP A 207 -10.08 -4.03 6.23
C ASP A 207 -8.69 -4.61 6.00
N LEU A 208 -7.92 -4.01 5.08
CA LEU A 208 -6.52 -4.36 4.88
C LEU A 208 -5.68 -4.06 6.12
N CYS A 209 -6.06 -3.08 6.93
CA CYS A 209 -5.29 -2.65 8.10
C CYS A 209 -5.59 -3.47 9.35
N TYR A 210 -6.87 -3.67 9.69
CA TYR A 210 -7.28 -4.10 11.03
C TYR A 210 -7.99 -5.45 11.10
N ASP A 211 -8.04 -6.20 10.00
CA ASP A 211 -8.67 -7.53 9.95
C ASP A 211 -10.16 -7.56 10.37
N GLU A 212 -10.85 -6.42 10.34
CA GLU A 212 -12.21 -6.31 10.90
C GLU A 212 -13.26 -7.19 10.20
N ARG A 213 -13.06 -7.42 8.90
CA ARG A 213 -14.01 -8.15 8.06
C ARG A 213 -13.40 -9.37 7.38
N PHE A 214 -12.09 -9.32 7.19
CA PHE A 214 -11.32 -10.33 6.50
C PHE A 214 -10.08 -10.57 7.33
N ASP A 215 -9.82 -11.81 7.71
CA ASP A 215 -8.65 -12.15 8.49
C ASP A 215 -7.43 -12.29 7.57
N LEU A 216 -6.49 -11.34 7.64
CA LEU A 216 -5.22 -11.39 6.91
C LEU A 216 -4.08 -11.95 7.78
N SER A 217 -4.33 -12.28 9.06
CA SER A 217 -3.31 -12.79 9.98
C SER A 217 -2.60 -14.07 9.52
N PRO A 218 -3.16 -14.94 8.65
CA PRO A 218 -2.41 -16.06 8.08
C PRO A 218 -1.26 -15.65 7.15
N TYR A 219 -1.31 -14.43 6.60
CA TYR A 219 -0.37 -13.94 5.58
C TYR A 219 0.43 -12.72 6.04
N TYR A 220 -0.13 -11.90 6.93
CA TYR A 220 0.41 -10.60 7.29
C TYR A 220 0.49 -10.41 8.80
N ALA A 221 1.58 -9.78 9.24
CA ALA A 221 1.68 -9.27 10.59
C ALA A 221 0.62 -8.18 10.85
N ALA A 222 0.35 -7.94 12.13
CA ALA A 222 -0.43 -6.78 12.58
C ALA A 222 0.20 -5.47 12.05
N PRO A 223 -0.62 -4.42 11.79
CA PRO A 223 -0.12 -3.14 11.31
C PRO A 223 0.85 -2.51 12.32
N ALA A 224 1.93 -1.93 11.81
CA ALA A 224 2.90 -1.18 12.59
C ALA A 224 3.04 0.25 12.05
N LEU A 225 3.24 1.22 12.94
CA LEU A 225 3.46 2.61 12.56
C LEU A 225 4.83 2.77 11.91
N TRP A 226 4.88 3.27 10.68
CA TRP A 226 6.15 3.66 10.06
C TRP A 226 6.57 5.05 10.53
N TYR A 227 7.86 5.22 10.78
CA TYR A 227 8.44 6.50 11.17
C TYR A 227 9.90 6.63 10.71
N PRO A 228 10.36 7.82 10.28
CA PRO A 228 11.71 8.00 9.74
C PRO A 228 12.80 8.14 10.82
N ARG A 229 12.45 7.99 12.10
CA ARG A 229 13.35 8.18 13.25
C ARG A 229 13.23 7.05 14.26
N ALA A 230 14.30 6.82 15.00
CA ALA A 230 14.39 5.73 16.00
C ALA A 230 13.51 5.95 17.24
N LYS A 231 12.98 7.16 17.44
CA LYS A 231 12.10 7.54 18.55
C LYS A 231 10.90 8.30 18.01
N VAL A 232 9.71 7.99 18.52
CA VAL A 232 8.48 8.75 18.24
C VAL A 232 8.42 9.91 19.23
N ASP A 233 8.50 11.14 18.74
CA ASP A 233 8.60 12.33 19.62
C ASP A 233 7.27 12.68 20.29
N ARG A 234 6.13 12.31 19.67
CA ARG A 234 4.79 12.49 20.25
C ARG A 234 3.74 11.63 19.56
N ILE A 235 2.85 11.02 20.34
CA ILE A 235 1.64 10.36 19.84
C ILE A 235 0.44 11.23 20.26
N ASP A 236 0.20 12.32 19.54
CA ASP A 236 -1.05 13.09 19.70
C ASP A 236 -2.17 12.44 18.86
N LYS A 237 -3.29 13.14 18.61
CA LYS A 237 -4.42 12.67 17.75
C LYS A 237 -4.01 12.55 16.28
N GLY A 238 -3.09 11.64 15.97
CA GLY A 238 -2.47 11.41 14.66
C GLY A 238 -0.96 11.71 14.72
N VAL A 239 -0.12 10.68 14.54
CA VAL A 239 1.31 10.88 14.31
C VAL A 239 1.47 11.37 12.88
N ARG A 240 1.83 12.64 12.70
CA ARG A 240 2.19 13.16 11.38
C ARG A 240 3.64 12.85 11.09
N VAL A 241 3.88 12.23 9.93
CA VAL A 241 5.19 12.16 9.31
C VAL A 241 5.31 13.40 8.43
N GLY A 242 6.28 14.26 8.71
CA GLY A 242 6.45 15.54 8.03
C GLY A 242 7.06 16.56 9.00
N ASN A 243 7.90 17.46 8.49
CA ASN A 243 8.50 18.52 9.30
C ASN A 243 7.47 19.57 9.73
#